data_AF-A0A4Q3GS52-F1
#
_entry.id   AF-A0A4Q3GS52-F1
#
_cell.length_a   1.000
_cell.length_b   1.000
_cell.length_c   1.000
_cell.angle_alpha   90.00
_cell.angle_beta   90.00
_cell.angle_gamma   90.00
#
_symmetry.space_group_name_H-M   'P 1'
#
loop_
_entity.id
_entity.type
_entity.pdbx_description
1 polymer ?
#
loop_
_entity_poly.entity_id
_entity_poly.type
_entity_poly.pdbx_seq_one_letter_code
_entity_poly.pdbx_strand_id
1 'polypeptide(L)'
;PLLGSHRAAFLKQAEDSGAKVAVLDVPLLFETGGEKRMDAVVVVSAPADVQRTRVLARENMTPEKLDAILARQMPDAEKRKRADFVVDTSSGLEPVRASIRDILQQVAKMPAKER
;
A
#
# COMPACT_ATOMS: atom_id res chain seq x y z
N PRO A 1 11.82 16.94 -4.26
CA PRO A 1 12.91 16.72 -5.25
C PRO A 1 13.63 15.37 -5.10
N LEU A 2 14.15 15.03 -3.91
CA LEU A 2 14.93 13.80 -3.68
C LEU A 2 14.10 12.50 -3.76
N LEU A 3 12.87 12.49 -3.26
CA LEU A 3 12.03 11.28 -3.28
C LEU A 3 11.69 10.78 -4.69
N GLY A 4 11.58 11.70 -5.66
CA GLY A 4 11.29 11.36 -7.05
C GLY A 4 12.46 10.66 -7.75
N SER A 5 13.69 11.16 -7.55
CA SER A 5 14.90 10.55 -8.12
C SER A 5 15.20 9.19 -7.50
N HIS A 6 15.00 9.02 -6.18
CA HIS A 6 15.13 7.71 -5.53
C HIS A 6 14.11 6.69 -6.07
N ARG A 7 12.85 7.11 -6.27
CA ARG A 7 11.83 6.23 -6.86
C ARG A 7 12.18 5.83 -8.29
N ALA A 8 12.61 6.77 -9.12
CA ALA A 8 12.99 6.47 -10.50
C ALA A 8 14.17 5.49 -10.57
N ALA A 9 15.19 5.70 -9.73
CA ALA A 9 16.34 4.81 -9.63
C ALA A 9 15.94 3.40 -9.17
N PHE A 10 15.07 3.29 -8.17
CA PHE A 10 14.54 1.99 -7.70
C PHE A 10 13.78 1.24 -8.81
N LEU A 11 12.89 1.92 -9.52
CA LEU A 11 12.13 1.31 -10.62
C LEU A 11 13.05 0.87 -11.76
N LYS A 12 14.01 1.71 -12.15
CA LYS A 12 15.01 1.36 -13.15
C LYS A 12 15.86 0.15 -12.73
N GLN A 13 16.28 0.09 -11.46
CA GLN A 13 17.04 -1.06 -10.95
C GLN A 13 16.21 -2.34 -10.96
N ALA A 14 14.92 -2.26 -10.62
CA ALA A 14 14.02 -3.40 -10.68
C ALA A 14 13.86 -3.91 -12.12
N GLU A 15 13.68 -3.00 -13.08
CA GLU A 15 13.64 -3.32 -14.52
C GLU A 15 14.95 -3.95 -15.00
N ASP A 16 16.10 -3.33 -14.70
CA ASP A 16 17.44 -3.82 -15.08
C ASP A 16 17.73 -5.22 -14.50
N SER A 17 17.15 -5.55 -13.33
CA SER A 17 17.27 -6.88 -12.70
C SER A 17 16.36 -7.95 -13.31
N GLY A 18 15.46 -7.58 -14.22
CA GLY A 18 14.44 -8.47 -14.80
C GLY A 18 13.28 -8.80 -13.84
N ALA A 19 13.13 -8.04 -12.76
CA ALA A 19 12.01 -8.21 -11.83
C ALA A 19 10.67 -7.99 -12.56
N LYS A 20 9.72 -8.90 -12.35
CA LYS A 20 8.39 -8.81 -12.98
C LYS A 20 7.46 -7.80 -12.29
N VAL A 21 7.73 -7.49 -11.02
CA VAL A 21 6.93 -6.56 -10.21
C VAL A 21 7.87 -5.79 -9.29
N ALA A 22 7.66 -4.48 -9.17
CA ALA A 22 8.26 -3.64 -8.16
C ALA A 22 7.16 -3.08 -7.24
N VAL A 23 7.37 -3.11 -5.93
CA VAL A 23 6.38 -2.68 -4.94
C VAL A 23 6.81 -1.35 -4.32
N LEU A 24 5.89 -0.40 -4.24
CA LEU A 24 6.10 0.90 -3.60
C LEU A 24 5.16 1.01 -2.40
N ASP A 25 5.73 1.10 -1.20
CA ASP A 25 4.97 1.41 0.02
C ASP A 25 4.84 2.94 0.16
N VAL A 26 3.60 3.44 0.06
CA VAL A 26 3.32 4.88 -0.02
C VAL A 26 2.16 5.24 0.92
N PRO A 27 2.44 5.80 2.12
CA PRO A 27 1.40 6.09 3.12
C PRO A 27 0.29 7.04 2.67
N LEU A 28 0.61 8.02 1.81
CA LEU A 28 -0.30 9.06 1.31
C LEU A 28 -0.61 8.89 -0.19
N LEU A 29 -0.70 7.64 -0.65
CA LEU A 29 -0.85 7.33 -2.07
C LEU A 29 -2.06 8.04 -2.69
N PHE A 30 -3.24 7.90 -2.05
CA PHE A 30 -4.50 8.42 -2.57
C PHE A 30 -4.67 9.92 -2.37
N GLU A 31 -4.11 10.43 -1.28
CA GLU A 31 -4.15 11.83 -0.87
C GLU A 31 -3.34 12.71 -1.83
N THR A 32 -2.30 12.14 -2.45
CA THR A 32 -1.44 12.82 -3.44
C THR A 32 -1.81 12.52 -4.89
N GLY A 33 -2.89 11.76 -5.14
CA GLY A 33 -3.26 11.30 -6.48
C GLY A 33 -2.23 10.34 -7.10
N GLY A 34 -1.38 9.73 -6.28
CA GLY A 34 -0.27 8.89 -6.71
C GLY A 34 -0.70 7.53 -7.27
N GLU A 35 -1.92 7.08 -6.95
CA GLU A 35 -2.53 5.86 -7.47
C GLU A 35 -2.60 5.85 -9.01
N LYS A 36 -2.75 7.02 -9.63
CA LYS A 36 -2.82 7.18 -11.09
C LYS A 36 -1.51 6.81 -11.79
N ARG A 37 -0.40 6.77 -11.04
CA ARG A 37 0.93 6.39 -11.54
C ARG A 37 1.28 4.93 -11.25
N MET A 38 0.31 4.13 -10.83
CA MET A 38 0.49 2.71 -10.50
C MET A 38 -0.30 1.84 -11.48
N ASP A 39 0.33 0.75 -11.90
CA ASP A 39 -0.34 -0.26 -12.72
C ASP A 39 -1.43 -0.97 -11.91
N ALA A 40 -1.15 -1.24 -10.63
CA ALA A 40 -2.12 -1.75 -9.66
C ALA A 40 -1.88 -1.16 -8.26
N VAL A 41 -2.95 -1.08 -7.47
CA VAL A 41 -2.95 -0.59 -6.09
C VAL A 41 -3.52 -1.64 -5.17
N VAL A 42 -2.76 -1.97 -4.12
CA VAL A 42 -3.16 -2.89 -3.06
C VAL A 42 -3.38 -2.09 -1.78
N VAL A 43 -4.57 -2.22 -1.19
CA VAL A 43 -4.86 -1.70 0.14
C VAL A 43 -4.82 -2.84 1.15
N VAL A 44 -3.92 -2.73 2.11
CA VAL A 44 -3.82 -3.64 3.25
C VAL A 44 -4.64 -3.06 4.39
N SER A 45 -5.64 -3.80 4.86
CA SER A 45 -6.65 -3.30 5.80
C SER A 45 -6.93 -4.28 6.95
N ALA A 46 -7.61 -3.79 7.97
CA ALA A 46 -8.17 -4.53 9.09
C ALA A 46 -9.36 -3.73 9.68
N PRO A 47 -10.22 -4.33 10.52
CA PRO A 47 -11.22 -3.58 11.27
C PRO A 47 -10.61 -2.40 12.05
N ALA A 48 -11.33 -1.27 12.14
CA ALA A 48 -10.80 -0.01 12.68
C ALA A 48 -10.35 -0.12 14.15
N ASP A 49 -11.06 -0.92 14.95
CA ASP A 49 -10.72 -1.26 16.33
C ASP A 49 -9.42 -2.07 16.43
N VAL A 50 -9.22 -3.03 15.53
CA VAL A 50 -7.99 -3.82 15.42
C VAL A 50 -6.83 -2.92 14.99
N GLN A 51 -7.03 -2.04 14.00
CA GLN A 51 -6.01 -1.07 13.57
C GLN A 51 -5.61 -0.15 14.73
N ARG A 52 -6.57 0.45 15.42
CA ARG A 52 -6.32 1.33 16.56
C ARG A 52 -5.52 0.63 17.65
N THR A 53 -5.96 -0.58 18.05
CA THR A 53 -5.26 -1.40 19.04
C THR A 53 -3.81 -1.67 18.65
N ARG A 54 -3.58 -2.11 17.40
CA ARG A 54 -2.23 -2.42 16.89
C ARG A 54 -1.33 -1.20 16.78
N VAL A 55 -1.87 -0.04 16.41
CA VAL A 55 -1.08 1.19 16.28
C VAL A 55 -0.70 1.75 17.64
N LEU A 56 -1.62 1.74 18.61
CA LEU A 56 -1.36 2.22 19.97
C LEU A 56 -0.42 1.30 20.76
N ALA A 57 -0.28 0.03 20.36
CA ALA A 57 0.72 -0.88 20.92
C ALA A 57 2.17 -0.58 20.44
N ARG A 58 2.36 0.31 19.45
CA ARG A 58 3.70 0.68 18.97
C ARG A 58 4.34 1.70 19.90
N GLU A 59 5.66 1.61 20.04
CA GLU A 59 6.42 2.63 20.78
C GLU A 59 6.17 4.03 20.19
N ASN A 60 6.06 5.03 21.07
CA ASN A 60 5.84 6.44 20.71
C ASN A 60 4.52 6.74 19.98
N MET A 61 3.50 5.88 20.11
CA MET A 61 2.14 6.17 19.65
C MET A 61 1.22 6.51 20.83
N THR A 62 0.42 7.56 20.66
CA THR A 62 -0.63 7.98 21.59
C THR A 62 -1.96 8.11 20.82
N PRO A 63 -3.12 8.08 21.50
CA PRO A 63 -4.41 8.34 20.88
C PRO A 63 -4.44 9.64 20.08
N GLU A 64 -3.90 10.72 20.64
CA GLU A 64 -3.88 12.06 20.02
C GLU A 64 -3.03 12.07 18.75
N LYS A 65 -1.88 11.38 18.79
CA LYS A 65 -1.00 11.23 17.62
C LYS A 65 -1.66 10.40 16.53
N LEU A 66 -2.35 9.32 16.90
CA LEU A 66 -3.11 8.51 15.96
C LEU A 66 -4.23 9.34 15.31
N ASP A 67 -5.02 10.06 16.11
CA ASP A 67 -6.13 10.87 15.61
C ASP A 67 -5.62 12.00 14.68
N ALA A 68 -4.47 12.61 15.01
CA ALA A 68 -3.80 13.59 14.13
C ALA A 68 -3.31 12.98 12.81
N ILE A 69 -2.87 11.71 12.80
CA ILE A 69 -2.50 10.98 11.58
C ILE A 69 -3.74 10.71 10.74
N LEU A 70 -4.80 10.18 11.35
CA LEU A 70 -6.04 9.83 10.67
C LEU A 70 -6.71 11.06 10.04
N ALA A 71 -6.65 12.23 10.70
CA ALA A 71 -7.20 13.49 10.18
C ALA A 71 -6.56 13.95 8.86
N ARG A 72 -5.37 13.46 8.52
CA ARG A 72 -4.63 13.82 7.28
C ARG A 72 -4.74 12.76 6.20
N GLN A 73 -5.41 11.65 6.47
CA GLN A 73 -5.51 10.51 5.58
C GLN A 73 -6.92 10.32 5.07
N MET A 74 -7.03 9.77 3.86
CA MET A 74 -8.29 9.26 3.35
C MET A 74 -8.78 8.11 4.24
N PRO A 75 -10.08 8.07 4.58
CA PRO A 75 -10.65 6.96 5.35
C PRO A 75 -10.37 5.61 4.69
N ASP A 76 -10.07 4.59 5.49
CA ASP A 76 -9.79 3.22 5.00
C ASP A 76 -10.89 2.70 4.07
N ALA A 77 -12.16 2.91 4.43
CA ALA A 77 -13.29 2.49 3.61
C ALA A 77 -13.26 3.11 2.19
N GLU A 78 -12.81 4.35 2.06
CA GLU A 78 -12.65 5.02 0.76
C GLU A 78 -11.41 4.51 0.01
N LYS A 79 -10.31 4.22 0.73
CA LYS A 79 -9.13 3.56 0.14
C LYS A 79 -9.51 2.21 -0.46
N ARG A 80 -10.27 1.39 0.27
CA ARG A 80 -10.72 0.05 -0.18
C ARG A 80 -11.61 0.11 -1.43
N LYS A 81 -12.48 1.11 -1.57
CA LYS A 81 -13.31 1.30 -2.77
C LYS A 81 -12.51 1.65 -4.02
N ARG A 82 -11.33 2.26 -3.85
CA ARG A 82 -10.49 2.77 -4.96
C ARG A 82 -9.34 1.84 -5.33
N ALA A 83 -9.11 0.79 -4.56
CA ALA A 83 -8.00 -0.15 -4.77
C ALA A 83 -8.36 -1.21 -5.82
N ASP A 84 -7.37 -1.67 -6.56
CA ASP A 84 -7.52 -2.84 -7.44
C ASP A 84 -7.62 -4.12 -6.60
N PHE A 85 -6.90 -4.16 -5.47
CA PHE A 85 -6.90 -5.29 -4.54
C PHE A 85 -7.01 -4.83 -3.09
N VAL A 86 -7.74 -5.59 -2.28
CA VAL A 86 -7.82 -5.39 -0.83
C VAL A 86 -7.36 -6.66 -0.12
N VAL A 87 -6.42 -6.52 0.81
CA VAL A 87 -5.92 -7.62 1.64
C VAL A 87 -6.30 -7.39 3.08
N ASP A 88 -7.12 -8.29 3.63
CA ASP A 88 -7.49 -8.26 5.05
C ASP A 88 -6.41 -8.92 5.91
N THR A 89 -5.97 -8.21 6.94
CA THR A 89 -4.96 -8.64 7.92
C THR A 89 -5.56 -9.03 9.28
N SER A 90 -6.88 -9.22 9.34
CA SER A 90 -7.58 -9.70 10.54
C SER A 90 -7.27 -11.18 10.84
N SER A 91 -7.04 -11.99 9.80
CA SER A 91 -6.99 -13.46 9.89
C SER A 91 -5.59 -14.06 10.02
N GLY A 92 -4.58 -13.25 10.38
CA GLY A 92 -3.19 -13.68 10.56
C GLY A 92 -2.33 -13.58 9.29
N LEU A 93 -1.03 -13.91 9.41
CA LEU A 93 -0.05 -13.67 8.35
C LEU A 93 -0.09 -14.70 7.21
N GLU A 94 -0.45 -15.95 7.47
CA GLU A 94 -0.46 -16.98 6.41
C GLU A 94 -1.48 -16.69 5.31
N PRO A 95 -2.75 -16.35 5.61
CA PRO A 95 -3.71 -15.93 4.59
C PRO A 95 -3.23 -14.68 3.82
N VAL A 96 -2.65 -13.72 4.53
CA VAL A 96 -2.09 -12.49 3.91
C VAL A 96 -0.98 -12.83 2.92
N ARG A 97 -0.05 -13.74 3.29
CA ARG A 97 1.03 -14.19 2.41
C ARG A 97 0.50 -14.88 1.16
N ALA A 98 -0.55 -15.69 1.30
CA ALA A 98 -1.22 -16.33 0.16
C ALA A 98 -1.84 -15.27 -0.77
N SER A 99 -2.65 -14.34 -0.23
CA SER A 99 -3.26 -13.26 -1.01
C SER A 99 -2.21 -12.40 -1.73
N ILE A 100 -1.13 -12.02 -1.05
CA ILE A 100 -0.06 -11.22 -1.67
C ILE A 100 0.62 -11.99 -2.81
N ARG A 101 0.86 -13.30 -2.64
CA ARG A 101 1.44 -14.13 -3.70
C ARG A 101 0.56 -14.16 -4.94
N ASP A 102 -0.75 -14.35 -4.75
CA ASP A 102 -1.72 -14.40 -5.85
C ASP A 102 -1.81 -13.04 -6.56
N ILE A 103 -1.82 -11.94 -5.80
CA ILE A 103 -1.81 -10.58 -6.35
C ILE A 103 -0.55 -10.35 -7.19
N LEU A 104 0.63 -10.69 -6.67
CA LEU A 104 1.89 -10.52 -7.40
C LEU A 104 1.90 -11.34 -8.71
N GLN A 105 1.35 -12.55 -8.70
CA GLN A 105 1.22 -13.38 -9.91
C GLN A 105 0.26 -12.78 -10.95
N GLN A 106 -0.83 -12.14 -10.50
CA GLN A 106 -1.76 -11.44 -11.38
C GLN A 106 -1.11 -10.18 -11.96
N VAL A 107 -0.52 -9.33 -11.12
CA VAL A 107 0.14 -8.09 -11.53
C VAL A 107 1.28 -8.34 -12.51
N ALA A 108 2.07 -9.40 -12.31
CA ALA A 108 3.14 -9.79 -13.23
C ALA A 108 2.67 -10.12 -14.66
N LYS A 109 1.37 -10.37 -14.86
CA LYS A 109 0.74 -10.67 -16.15
C LYS A 109 -0.07 -9.50 -16.70
N MET A 110 -0.27 -8.43 -15.92
CA MET A 110 -1.03 -7.27 -16.37
C MET A 110 -0.23 -6.51 -17.43
N PRO A 111 -0.89 -5.98 -18.47
CA PRO A 111 -0.24 -5.01 -19.34
C PRO A 111 0.10 -3.76 -18.50
N ALA A 112 1.23 -3.13 -18.79
CA ALA A 112 1.54 -1.82 -18.22
C ALA A 112 0.43 -0.84 -18.64
N LYS A 113 -0.06 -0.01 -17.72
CA LYS A 113 -1.04 1.02 -18.08
C LYS A 113 -0.37 1.99 -19.05
N GLU A 114 -0.99 2.25 -20.21
CA GLU A 114 -0.57 3.33 -21.10
C GLU A 114 -0.61 4.64 -20.31
N ARG A 115 0.50 5.39 -20.35
CA ARG A 115 0.70 6.64 -19.59
C ARG A 115 0.75 7.83 -20.53
#